data_AF-A0A554FXK4-F1
#
_entry.id   AF-A0A554FXK4-F1
#
_cell.length_a   1.000
_cell.length_b   1.000
_cell.length_c   1.000
_cell.angle_alpha   90.00
_cell.angle_beta   90.00
_cell.angle_gamma   90.00
#
_symmetry.space_group_name_H-M   'P 1'
#
loop_
_entity.id
_entity.type
_entity.pdbx_description
1 polymer ?
#
loop_
_entity_poly.entity_id
_entity_poly.type
_entity_poly.pdbx_seq_one_letter_code
_entity_poly.pdbx_strand_id
1 'polypeptide(L)'
;MTRTAKTPASVVLGEVELPEGVLLILDPGLARFWRHDAEPASPRKKAPAEYDLRLAGPDAEAAGRAYDREFDPRFLFDREDAAEAAEHFAGFARERGFDARAEVLPERVPHTERARLALEAGGGLGVAKYNGLWAVVAGALPRGRALQVVGMPMPPGEFGGRWRSIDVVVDGEAKAVRSEEVAGVMVDHGQLLFAGLGPMGHFRMWEPEDGLADYVFHGRDAPALAKELGASDLGGGLFGWRDLPLERVGEKATPLQERIEKDSLAVGVDYRPHCNLEKLNAGLRASAEDAASLVLDGARVVGCGNRWGDGVFAVSRHFDAKGRVVRVRVELGTEERQRLLRRMQLRQRGAIVTRAILDDGEPIRFAERMKPSNAQDSGWAFSSGVEDAAYMKKASNLVVVSLRSLLGRCKELDAILDAPVGAVFRREGDGFIPDV
;
A
#
# COMPACT_ATOMS: atom_id res chain seq x y z
N MET A 1 -18.12 29.84 -19.92
CA MET A 1 -18.09 29.89 -18.45
C MET A 1 -18.14 28.46 -17.92
N THR A 2 -16.97 27.85 -17.70
CA THR A 2 -16.84 26.53 -17.10
C THR A 2 -17.33 26.62 -15.66
N ARG A 3 -18.46 25.98 -15.33
CA ARG A 3 -18.87 25.83 -13.92
C ARG A 3 -17.71 25.19 -13.18
N THR A 4 -17.08 25.93 -12.27
CA THR A 4 -16.15 25.38 -11.28
C THR A 4 -16.82 24.16 -10.66
N ALA A 5 -16.28 22.97 -10.92
CA ALA A 5 -16.78 21.73 -10.35
C ALA A 5 -16.82 21.92 -8.82
N LYS A 6 -18.01 21.79 -8.23
CA LYS A 6 -18.16 21.87 -6.76
C LYS A 6 -17.23 20.81 -6.16
N THR A 7 -16.39 21.22 -5.22
CA THR A 7 -15.59 20.27 -4.43
C THR A 7 -16.56 19.31 -3.75
N PRO A 8 -16.40 17.99 -3.96
CA PRO A 8 -17.30 17.03 -3.35
C PRO A 8 -17.18 17.07 -1.82
N ALA A 9 -18.31 16.89 -1.14
CA ALA A 9 -18.38 16.92 0.32
C ALA A 9 -17.57 15.76 0.92
N SER A 10 -17.07 15.95 2.15
CA SER A 10 -16.45 14.87 2.91
C SER A 10 -17.46 13.79 3.26
N VAL A 11 -17.01 12.54 3.33
CA VAL A 11 -17.81 11.37 3.71
C VAL A 11 -17.35 10.87 5.08
N VAL A 12 -18.26 10.65 6.02
CA VAL A 12 -17.91 10.07 7.33
C VAL A 12 -17.70 8.57 7.16
N LEU A 13 -16.52 8.08 7.53
CA LEU A 13 -16.13 6.67 7.45
C LEU A 13 -16.29 5.94 8.79
N GLY A 14 -16.26 6.68 9.89
CA GLY A 14 -16.45 6.14 11.23
C GLY A 14 -15.90 7.08 12.31
N GLU A 15 -15.76 6.54 13.52
CA GLU A 15 -15.15 7.25 14.65
C GLU A 15 -14.10 6.36 15.32
N VAL A 16 -12.98 6.94 15.73
CA VAL A 16 -11.88 6.24 16.42
C VAL A 16 -11.71 6.81 17.82
N GLU A 17 -11.47 5.93 18.78
CA GLU A 17 -11.19 6.28 20.18
C GLU A 17 -9.72 6.01 20.51
N LEU A 18 -9.09 6.98 21.18
CA LEU A 18 -7.66 6.97 21.46
C LEU A 18 -7.41 7.10 22.97
N PRO A 19 -7.48 6.00 23.76
CA PRO A 19 -7.33 6.05 25.21
C PRO A 19 -6.04 6.75 25.67
N GLU A 20 -4.93 6.53 24.96
CA GLU A 20 -3.62 7.11 25.25
C GLU A 20 -3.38 8.45 24.54
N GLY A 21 -4.27 8.88 23.66
CA GLY A 21 -4.07 10.04 22.78
C GLY A 21 -3.00 9.78 21.72
N VAL A 22 -2.80 8.51 21.36
CA VAL A 22 -1.90 8.05 20.30
C VAL A 22 -2.69 7.26 19.27
N LEU A 23 -2.68 7.76 18.03
CA LEU A 23 -3.23 7.10 16.86
C LEU A 23 -2.14 6.23 16.21
N LEU A 24 -2.50 5.01 15.85
CA LEU A 24 -1.74 4.10 14.99
C LEU A 24 -2.51 3.92 13.67
N ILE A 25 -1.78 4.02 12.56
CA ILE A 25 -2.29 3.79 11.20
C ILE A 25 -1.45 2.69 10.56
N LEU A 26 -2.12 1.61 10.13
CA LEU A 26 -1.50 0.49 9.44
C LEU A 26 -2.49 -0.19 8.49
N ASP A 27 -1.99 -1.09 7.66
CA ASP A 27 -2.84 -2.00 6.88
C ASP A 27 -3.28 -3.18 7.76
N PRO A 28 -4.59 -3.38 8.00
CA PRO A 28 -5.09 -4.49 8.82
C PRO A 28 -4.77 -5.88 8.25
N GLY A 29 -4.59 -6.00 6.94
CA GLY A 29 -4.12 -7.23 6.28
C GLY A 29 -2.65 -7.58 6.60
N LEU A 30 -1.89 -6.61 7.09
CA LEU A 30 -0.52 -6.78 7.57
C LEU A 30 -0.43 -6.88 9.10
N ALA A 31 -1.55 -6.78 9.83
CA ALA A 31 -1.55 -6.71 11.28
C ALA A 31 -1.03 -7.98 11.98
N ARG A 32 -0.99 -9.15 11.33
CA ARG A 32 -0.34 -10.36 11.88
C ARG A 32 1.15 -10.17 12.21
N PHE A 33 1.80 -9.19 11.61
CA PHE A 33 3.19 -8.85 11.88
C PHE A 33 3.33 -7.88 13.06
N TRP A 34 2.22 -7.24 13.49
CA TRP A 34 2.19 -6.38 14.66
C TRP A 34 2.02 -7.22 15.94
N ARG A 35 3.07 -7.25 16.74
CA ARG A 35 3.14 -8.04 18.00
C ARG A 35 2.88 -7.24 19.28
N HIS A 36 2.57 -5.95 19.15
CA HIS A 36 2.38 -5.05 20.29
C HIS A 36 3.57 -5.07 21.26
N ASP A 37 3.38 -5.55 22.50
CA ASP A 37 4.42 -5.66 23.54
C ASP A 37 5.20 -6.99 23.48
N ALA A 38 4.72 -7.98 22.72
CA ALA A 38 5.47 -9.22 22.55
C ALA A 38 6.68 -8.99 21.64
N GLU A 39 7.70 -9.82 21.82
CA GLU A 39 8.91 -9.78 20.99
C GLU A 39 8.54 -9.81 19.50
N PRO A 40 9.03 -8.85 18.69
CA PRO A 40 8.81 -8.84 17.26
C PRO A 40 9.26 -10.17 16.63
N ALA A 41 8.38 -10.77 15.84
CA ALA A 41 8.66 -12.02 15.15
C ALA A 41 7.80 -12.14 13.90
N SER A 42 8.39 -12.70 12.84
CA SER A 42 7.66 -13.04 11.64
C SER A 42 6.82 -14.30 11.87
N PRO A 43 5.53 -14.33 11.49
CA PRO A 43 4.73 -15.55 11.48
C PRO A 43 5.19 -16.56 10.41
N ARG A 44 6.18 -16.23 9.57
CA ARG A 44 6.71 -17.13 8.54
C ARG A 44 7.67 -18.14 9.17
N LYS A 45 7.38 -19.44 9.01
CA LYS A 45 8.18 -20.56 9.60
C LYS A 45 9.68 -20.55 9.27
N LYS A 46 10.09 -19.92 8.16
CA LYS A 46 11.47 -19.88 7.67
C LYS A 46 12.07 -18.47 7.70
N ALA A 47 11.50 -17.56 8.48
CA ALA A 47 12.10 -16.24 8.64
C ALA A 47 13.46 -16.39 9.34
N PRO A 48 14.51 -15.69 8.86
CA PRO A 48 15.77 -15.63 9.58
C PRO A 48 15.57 -14.98 10.95
N ALA A 49 16.50 -15.23 11.86
CA ALA A 49 16.58 -14.44 13.08
C ALA A 49 16.91 -12.98 12.72
N GLU A 50 16.36 -12.06 13.51
CA GLU A 50 16.58 -10.62 13.35
C GLU A 50 17.00 -10.03 14.68
N TYR A 51 17.82 -8.98 14.64
CA TYR A 51 18.41 -8.34 15.79
C TYR A 51 18.20 -6.84 15.73
N ASP A 52 18.03 -6.23 16.89
CA ASP A 52 18.05 -4.78 17.02
C ASP A 52 19.38 -4.36 17.64
N LEU A 53 19.93 -3.24 17.16
CA LEU A 53 21.13 -2.63 17.70
C LEU A 53 20.80 -1.23 18.19
N ARG A 54 21.41 -0.84 19.31
CA ARG A 54 21.40 0.53 19.81
C ARG A 54 22.71 1.21 19.44
N LEU A 55 22.63 2.41 18.89
CA LEU A 55 23.78 3.26 18.66
C LEU A 55 24.19 3.91 19.99
N ALA A 56 25.44 3.74 20.37
CA ALA A 56 26.00 4.18 21.65
C ALA A 56 27.28 4.99 21.43
N GLY A 57 27.54 5.95 22.33
CA GLY A 57 28.68 6.86 22.25
C GLY A 57 28.24 8.33 22.37
N PRO A 58 29.17 9.26 22.61
CA PRO A 58 28.87 10.68 22.75
C PRO A 58 28.14 11.27 21.54
N ASP A 59 28.47 10.80 20.33
CA ASP A 59 27.93 11.33 19.08
C ASP A 59 26.88 10.42 18.43
N ALA A 60 26.39 9.39 19.14
CA ALA A 60 25.59 8.32 18.55
C ALA A 60 24.36 8.80 17.78
N GLU A 61 23.62 9.77 18.34
CA GLU A 61 22.42 10.30 17.70
C GLU A 61 22.75 11.16 16.47
N ALA A 62 23.82 11.94 16.51
CA ALA A 62 24.29 12.72 15.37
C ALA A 62 24.80 11.80 14.26
N ALA A 63 25.55 10.75 14.62
CA ALA A 63 26.02 9.73 13.71
C ALA A 63 24.86 8.97 13.05
N GLY A 64 23.86 8.55 13.82
CA GLY A 64 22.69 7.85 13.28
C GLY A 64 21.86 8.73 12.35
N ARG A 65 21.69 10.03 12.65
CA ARG A 65 21.06 10.98 11.72
C ARG A 65 21.84 11.14 10.41
N ALA A 66 23.17 11.20 10.50
CA ALA A 66 24.02 11.28 9.30
C ALA A 66 24.06 9.98 8.50
N TYR A 67 23.82 8.84 9.17
CA TYR A 67 23.79 7.51 8.55
C TYR A 67 22.47 7.24 7.80
N ASP A 68 21.36 7.83 8.28
CA ASP A 68 20.06 7.91 7.61
C ASP A 68 19.51 6.54 7.16
N ARG A 69 19.49 5.58 8.08
CA ARG A 69 18.99 4.20 7.83
C ARG A 69 17.75 3.81 8.63
N GLU A 70 17.36 4.61 9.62
CA GLU A 70 16.23 4.31 10.50
C GLU A 70 15.47 5.58 10.89
N PHE A 71 14.20 5.39 11.28
CA PHE A 71 13.34 6.49 11.74
C PHE A 71 13.81 7.08 13.09
N ASP A 72 14.37 6.24 13.98
CA ASP A 72 15.00 6.68 15.21
C ASP A 72 16.52 6.59 15.01
N PRO A 73 17.24 7.72 15.06
CA PRO A 73 18.68 7.77 14.82
C PRO A 73 19.50 7.14 15.94
N ARG A 74 18.89 6.54 16.97
CA ARG A 74 19.57 5.85 18.06
C ARG A 74 19.58 4.33 17.88
N PHE A 75 18.98 3.81 16.81
CA PHE A 75 18.81 2.36 16.63
C PHE A 75 19.07 1.90 15.20
N LEU A 76 19.28 0.60 15.05
CA LEU A 76 19.21 -0.18 13.80
C LEU A 76 18.27 -1.36 14.06
N PHE A 77 17.11 -1.38 13.43
CA PHE A 77 16.08 -2.40 13.71
C PHE A 77 16.07 -3.51 12.66
N ASP A 78 15.68 -4.71 13.08
CA ASP A 78 15.40 -5.87 12.23
C ASP A 78 16.57 -6.23 11.30
N ARG A 79 17.78 -6.35 11.86
CA ARG A 79 18.99 -6.74 11.12
C ARG A 79 19.16 -8.25 11.13
N GLU A 80 19.28 -8.88 9.97
CA GLU A 80 19.52 -10.33 9.87
C GLU A 80 20.95 -10.71 10.30
N ASP A 81 21.94 -9.87 9.97
CA ASP A 81 23.32 -9.99 10.43
C ASP A 81 23.70 -8.78 11.30
N ALA A 82 23.71 -9.00 12.62
CA ALA A 82 24.04 -7.96 13.58
C ALA A 82 25.52 -7.57 13.55
N ALA A 83 26.42 -8.50 13.23
CA ALA A 83 27.85 -8.24 13.19
C ALA A 83 28.21 -7.39 11.98
N GLU A 84 27.67 -7.73 10.80
CA GLU A 84 27.82 -6.94 9.58
C GLU A 84 27.23 -5.53 9.77
N ALA A 85 26.02 -5.43 10.35
CA ALA A 85 25.40 -4.14 10.61
C ALA A 85 26.25 -3.26 11.54
N ALA A 86 26.82 -3.84 12.59
CA ALA A 86 27.68 -3.14 13.54
C ALA A 86 29.02 -2.71 12.90
N GLU A 87 29.65 -3.58 12.12
CA GLU A 87 30.90 -3.27 11.41
C GLU A 87 30.70 -2.16 10.38
N HIS A 88 29.62 -2.22 9.59
CA HIS A 88 29.30 -1.21 8.60
C HIS A 88 29.06 0.17 9.25
N PHE A 89 28.31 0.22 10.35
CA PHE A 89 28.12 1.47 11.10
C PHE A 89 29.42 1.98 11.72
N ALA A 90 30.27 1.11 12.27
CA ALA A 90 31.56 1.50 12.82
C ALA A 90 32.52 2.05 11.75
N GLY A 91 32.50 1.47 10.55
CA GLY A 91 33.22 1.98 9.38
C GLY A 91 32.76 3.39 9.01
N PHE A 92 31.44 3.58 8.88
CA PHE A 92 30.83 4.89 8.63
C PHE A 92 31.19 5.93 9.71
N ALA A 93 31.06 5.58 10.98
CA ALA A 93 31.36 6.48 12.10
C ALA A 93 32.82 6.94 12.05
N ARG A 94 33.75 6.01 11.79
CA ARG A 94 35.19 6.33 11.66
C ARG A 94 35.47 7.23 10.47
N GLU A 95 34.89 6.96 9.31
CA GLU A 95 35.06 7.77 8.09
C GLU A 95 34.55 9.21 8.29
N ARG A 96 33.45 9.35 9.04
CA ARG A 96 32.81 10.64 9.33
C ARG A 96 33.33 11.34 10.59
N GLY A 97 34.20 10.69 11.36
CA GLY A 97 34.81 11.24 12.57
C GLY A 97 33.87 11.28 13.79
N PHE A 98 32.89 10.38 13.88
CA PHE A 98 31.99 10.26 15.03
C PHE A 98 32.55 9.30 16.09
N ASP A 99 32.40 9.62 17.38
CA ASP A 99 32.56 8.66 18.48
C ASP A 99 31.23 7.94 18.73
N ALA A 100 30.97 6.94 17.91
CA ALA A 100 29.76 6.13 17.97
C ALA A 100 30.03 4.66 17.55
N ARG A 101 29.29 3.73 18.15
CA ARG A 101 29.27 2.31 17.80
C ARG A 101 27.85 1.76 17.86
N ALA A 102 27.61 0.62 17.22
CA ALA A 102 26.36 -0.11 17.37
C ALA A 102 26.55 -1.27 18.37
N GLU A 103 25.62 -1.41 19.32
CA GLU A 103 25.59 -2.46 20.33
C GLU A 103 24.36 -3.34 20.11
N VAL A 104 24.55 -4.64 19.93
CA VAL A 104 23.44 -5.58 19.77
C VAL A 104 22.64 -5.67 21.07
N LEU A 105 21.32 -5.52 20.98
CA LEU A 105 20.43 -5.66 22.11
C LEU A 105 20.18 -7.14 22.43
N PRO A 106 20.01 -7.51 23.71
CA PRO A 106 19.72 -8.89 24.10
C PRO A 106 18.33 -9.36 23.64
N GLU A 107 17.40 -8.43 23.50
CA GLU A 107 16.03 -8.66 23.04
C GLU A 107 15.65 -7.58 22.02
N ARG A 108 14.78 -7.92 21.08
CA ARG A 108 14.26 -6.95 20.11
C ARG A 108 13.29 -5.98 20.78
N VAL A 109 13.30 -4.73 20.32
CA VAL A 109 12.45 -3.65 20.84
C VAL A 109 10.99 -3.91 20.42
N PRO A 110 10.03 -4.04 21.37
CA PRO A 110 8.63 -4.25 21.05
C PRO A 110 8.03 -3.13 20.19
N HIS A 111 7.00 -3.44 19.39
CA HIS A 111 6.43 -2.50 18.44
C HIS A 111 5.76 -1.28 19.11
N THR A 112 5.19 -1.46 20.30
CA THR A 112 4.67 -0.35 21.11
C THR A 112 5.77 0.61 21.52
N GLU A 113 6.95 0.09 21.86
CA GLU A 113 8.09 0.91 22.22
C GLU A 113 8.68 1.61 21.00
N ARG A 114 8.79 0.91 19.86
CA ARG A 114 9.15 1.54 18.57
C ARG A 114 8.20 2.67 18.20
N ALA A 115 6.91 2.52 18.45
CA ALA A 115 5.93 3.59 18.27
C ALA A 115 6.19 4.79 19.19
N ARG A 116 6.50 4.58 20.47
CA ARG A 116 6.86 5.68 21.39
C ARG A 116 8.14 6.39 20.98
N LEU A 117 9.16 5.63 20.59
CA LEU A 117 10.42 6.14 20.05
C LEU A 117 10.20 6.97 18.77
N ALA A 118 9.34 6.50 17.86
CA ALA A 118 8.98 7.23 16.65
C ALA A 118 8.27 8.57 16.95
N LEU A 119 7.40 8.60 17.96
CA LEU A 119 6.78 9.84 18.42
C LEU A 119 7.79 10.79 19.06
N GLU A 120 8.73 10.28 19.86
CA GLU A 120 9.78 11.09 20.50
C GLU A 120 10.69 11.72 19.43
N ALA A 121 11.27 10.89 18.55
CA ALA A 121 12.18 11.33 17.50
C ALA A 121 11.52 12.26 16.48
N GLY A 122 10.25 12.02 16.15
CA GLY A 122 9.48 12.79 15.18
C GLY A 122 8.68 13.96 15.77
N GLY A 123 8.87 14.31 17.05
CA GLY A 123 8.14 15.41 17.69
C GLY A 123 6.63 15.20 17.79
N GLY A 124 6.17 13.96 17.73
CA GLY A 124 4.78 13.52 17.87
C GLY A 124 4.13 13.00 16.58
N LEU A 125 4.86 12.88 15.47
CA LEU A 125 4.47 12.14 14.28
C LEU A 125 5.67 11.31 13.81
N GLY A 126 5.50 10.01 13.60
CA GLY A 126 6.62 9.15 13.21
C GLY A 126 6.20 7.87 12.50
N VAL A 127 7.15 7.27 11.79
CA VAL A 127 7.01 5.93 11.21
C VAL A 127 7.50 4.91 12.23
N ALA A 128 6.68 3.91 12.55
CA ALA A 128 7.06 2.78 13.39
C ALA A 128 7.27 1.54 12.52
N LYS A 129 8.49 0.99 12.54
CA LYS A 129 8.83 -0.22 11.78
C LYS A 129 8.36 -1.47 12.51
N TYR A 130 7.68 -2.36 11.80
CA TYR A 130 7.27 -3.67 12.30
C TYR A 130 7.53 -4.75 11.25
N ASN A 131 8.45 -5.68 11.51
CA ASN A 131 8.78 -6.80 10.62
C ASN A 131 9.07 -6.35 9.16
N GLY A 132 9.89 -5.32 8.98
CA GLY A 132 10.19 -4.77 7.64
C GLY A 132 9.07 -3.95 6.98
N LEU A 133 7.97 -3.69 7.69
CA LEU A 133 6.82 -2.89 7.26
C LEU A 133 6.78 -1.57 8.03
N TRP A 134 5.94 -0.62 7.57
CA TRP A 134 5.84 0.72 8.15
C TRP A 134 4.42 1.06 8.57
N ALA A 135 4.22 1.30 9.86
CA ALA A 135 3.03 1.92 10.41
C ALA A 135 3.33 3.40 10.67
N VAL A 136 2.30 4.23 10.80
CA VAL A 136 2.46 5.62 11.25
C VAL A 136 1.78 5.81 12.59
N VAL A 137 2.46 6.55 13.46
CA VAL A 137 1.93 6.95 14.76
C VAL A 137 1.86 8.46 14.90
N ALA A 138 0.76 8.95 15.46
CA ALA A 138 0.54 10.36 15.74
C ALA A 138 0.08 10.56 17.19
N GLY A 139 0.80 11.40 17.93
CA GLY A 139 0.54 11.70 19.33
C GLY A 139 -0.06 13.09 19.54
N ALA A 140 -0.25 13.44 20.82
CA ALA A 140 -0.88 14.69 21.28
C ALA A 140 -2.33 14.85 20.79
N LEU A 141 -3.05 13.74 20.67
CA LEU A 141 -4.46 13.71 20.29
C LEU A 141 -5.37 13.67 21.53
N PRO A 142 -6.61 14.19 21.45
CA PRO A 142 -7.54 14.17 22.58
C PRO A 142 -7.83 12.76 23.07
N ARG A 143 -7.94 12.64 24.40
CA ARG A 143 -8.38 11.43 25.10
C ARG A 143 -9.84 11.56 25.51
N GLY A 144 -10.51 10.43 25.73
CA GLY A 144 -11.85 10.39 26.32
C GLY A 144 -12.99 10.91 25.43
N ARG A 145 -12.73 11.11 24.13
CA ARG A 145 -13.76 11.37 23.12
C ARG A 145 -13.39 10.69 21.81
N ALA A 146 -14.40 10.31 21.04
CA ALA A 146 -14.21 9.78 19.70
C ALA A 146 -13.80 10.90 18.72
N LEU A 147 -12.99 10.55 17.73
CA LEU A 147 -12.56 11.43 16.64
C LEU A 147 -13.12 10.90 15.33
N GLN A 148 -13.69 11.78 14.49
CA GLN A 148 -14.24 11.36 13.21
C GLN A 148 -13.14 11.03 12.22
N VAL A 149 -13.32 9.92 11.50
CA VAL A 149 -12.52 9.56 10.33
C VAL A 149 -13.35 9.90 9.11
N VAL A 150 -12.83 10.76 8.23
CA VAL A 150 -13.55 11.25 7.06
C VAL A 150 -12.75 11.05 5.77
N GLY A 151 -13.41 10.56 4.73
CA GLY A 151 -12.88 10.47 3.38
C GLY A 151 -13.11 11.76 2.62
N MET A 152 -12.05 12.31 2.03
CA MET A 152 -12.13 13.46 1.13
C MET A 152 -12.14 12.93 -0.31
N PRO A 153 -13.26 12.94 -1.04
CA PRO A 153 -13.30 12.39 -2.40
C PRO A 153 -12.49 13.21 -3.41
N MET A 154 -11.95 12.52 -4.42
CA MET A 154 -11.46 13.15 -5.65
C MET A 154 -12.61 13.88 -6.36
N PRO A 155 -12.34 15.00 -7.05
CA PRO A 155 -13.33 15.63 -7.92
C PRO A 155 -13.88 14.65 -8.97
N PRO A 156 -15.10 14.88 -9.50
CA PRO A 156 -15.60 14.11 -10.64
C PRO A 156 -14.62 14.16 -11.82
N GLY A 157 -14.35 13.01 -12.45
CA GLY A 157 -13.39 12.91 -13.55
C GLY A 157 -12.74 11.53 -13.62
N GLU A 158 -11.54 11.47 -14.17
CA GLU A 158 -10.74 10.24 -14.38
C GLU A 158 -10.61 9.37 -13.12
N PHE A 159 -10.43 9.99 -11.96
CA PHE A 159 -10.29 9.32 -10.66
C PHE A 159 -11.50 9.52 -9.75
N GLY A 160 -12.66 9.88 -10.31
CA GLY A 160 -13.90 9.99 -9.56
C GLY A 160 -14.23 8.70 -8.81
N GLY A 161 -14.70 8.82 -7.56
CA GLY A 161 -14.97 7.69 -6.68
C GLY A 161 -13.78 7.24 -5.81
N ARG A 162 -12.57 7.73 -6.07
CA ARG A 162 -11.40 7.51 -5.20
C ARG A 162 -11.25 8.60 -4.14
N TRP A 163 -10.47 8.33 -3.10
CA TRP A 163 -10.17 9.31 -2.05
C TRP A 163 -9.01 10.21 -2.44
N ARG A 164 -9.15 11.52 -2.33
CA ARG A 164 -8.00 12.43 -2.33
C ARG A 164 -7.17 12.22 -1.05
N SER A 165 -7.84 12.15 0.10
CA SER A 165 -7.23 11.91 1.40
C SER A 165 -8.22 11.25 2.35
N ILE A 166 -7.72 10.69 3.45
CA ILE A 166 -8.53 10.28 4.60
C ILE A 166 -7.99 10.98 5.83
N ASP A 167 -8.88 11.63 6.57
CA ASP A 167 -8.52 12.56 7.63
C ASP A 167 -9.13 12.08 8.97
N VAL A 168 -8.33 12.00 10.02
CA VAL A 168 -8.81 11.95 11.41
C VAL A 168 -8.97 13.39 11.90
N VAL A 169 -10.21 13.81 12.13
CA VAL A 169 -10.56 15.18 12.48
C VAL A 169 -10.55 15.38 13.98
N VAL A 170 -9.66 16.26 14.45
CA VAL A 170 -9.57 16.66 15.86
C VAL A 170 -10.47 17.85 16.15
N ASP A 171 -10.39 18.87 15.30
CA ASP A 171 -11.21 20.08 15.35
C ASP A 171 -11.61 20.44 13.91
N GLY A 172 -12.92 20.34 13.61
CA GLY A 172 -13.47 20.57 12.28
C GLY A 172 -13.59 22.05 11.90
N GLU A 173 -13.58 22.94 12.90
CA GLU A 173 -13.77 24.39 12.71
C GLU A 173 -12.42 25.13 12.67
N ALA A 174 -11.40 24.59 13.33
CA ALA A 174 -10.08 25.20 13.37
C ALA A 174 -9.35 25.14 12.02
N LYS A 175 -8.81 26.29 11.60
CA LYS A 175 -7.98 26.40 10.39
C LYS A 175 -6.57 25.89 10.66
N ALA A 176 -6.13 24.93 9.85
CA ALA A 176 -4.73 24.51 9.80
C ALA A 176 -3.84 25.62 9.19
N VAL A 177 -2.73 25.93 9.85
CA VAL A 177 -1.73 26.93 9.39
C VAL A 177 -0.33 26.34 9.23
N ARG A 178 -0.07 25.16 9.81
CA ARG A 178 1.19 24.42 9.69
C ARG A 178 0.88 22.93 9.55
N SER A 179 1.74 22.21 8.85
CA SER A 179 1.77 20.75 8.85
C SER A 179 3.20 20.23 8.96
N GLU A 180 3.32 18.99 9.36
CA GLU A 180 4.52 18.16 9.24
C GLU A 180 4.10 16.81 8.64
N GLU A 181 5.02 16.12 7.99
CA GLU A 181 4.74 14.94 7.17
C GLU A 181 5.85 13.90 7.35
N VAL A 182 5.46 12.62 7.24
CA VAL A 182 6.38 11.48 7.20
C VAL A 182 6.15 10.63 5.95
N ALA A 183 7.16 9.85 5.56
CA ALA A 183 7.21 9.05 4.33
C ALA A 183 6.01 8.10 4.14
N GLY A 184 5.31 7.75 5.22
CA GLY A 184 3.95 7.23 5.14
C GLY A 184 3.74 5.84 5.72
N VAL A 185 2.51 5.35 5.59
CA VAL A 185 2.09 3.99 5.96
C VAL A 185 2.22 3.05 4.77
N MET A 186 2.76 1.85 4.98
CA MET A 186 2.81 0.79 3.96
C MET A 186 1.47 0.03 3.92
N VAL A 187 0.96 -0.18 2.71
CA VAL A 187 -0.30 -0.88 2.43
C VAL A 187 -0.07 -1.93 1.34
N ASP A 188 -0.61 -3.13 1.54
CA ASP A 188 -0.49 -4.30 0.64
C ASP A 188 -1.85 -5.02 0.41
N HIS A 189 -2.89 -4.60 1.11
CA HIS A 189 -4.26 -5.09 0.95
C HIS A 189 -5.24 -3.96 0.57
N GLY A 190 -4.73 -2.82 0.09
CA GLY A 190 -5.54 -1.65 -0.26
C GLY A 190 -6.37 -1.05 0.88
N GLN A 191 -6.05 -1.35 2.14
CA GLN A 191 -6.83 -0.96 3.33
C GLN A 191 -6.01 -0.11 4.30
N LEU A 192 -6.72 0.68 5.10
CA LEU A 192 -6.18 1.44 6.23
C LEU A 192 -7.01 1.15 7.47
N LEU A 193 -6.33 0.95 8.61
CA LEU A 193 -6.90 0.83 9.93
C LEU A 193 -6.41 1.99 10.79
N PHE A 194 -7.35 2.70 11.41
CA PHE A 194 -7.14 3.76 12.39
C PHE A 194 -7.50 3.21 13.76
N ALA A 195 -6.51 3.07 14.63
CA ALA A 195 -6.67 2.49 15.96
C ALA A 195 -5.90 3.26 17.03
N GLY A 196 -6.34 3.19 18.29
CA GLY A 196 -5.50 3.54 19.43
C GLY A 196 -4.31 2.58 19.55
N LEU A 197 -3.17 3.07 20.01
CA LEU A 197 -1.95 2.25 20.13
C LEU A 197 -2.15 1.01 21.02
N GLY A 198 -2.73 1.17 22.22
CA GLY A 198 -3.02 0.05 23.13
C GLY A 198 -4.10 -0.91 22.62
N PRO A 199 -5.28 -0.41 22.20
CA PRO A 199 -6.33 -1.25 21.61
C PRO A 199 -5.84 -2.17 20.48
N MET A 200 -4.83 -1.76 19.70
CA MET A 200 -4.24 -2.58 18.65
C MET A 200 -3.61 -3.89 19.19
N GLY A 201 -3.20 -3.94 20.47
CA GLY A 201 -2.71 -5.16 21.11
C GLY A 201 -3.73 -6.30 21.16
N HIS A 202 -5.02 -5.99 20.97
CA HIS A 202 -6.12 -6.95 20.92
C HIS A 202 -6.55 -7.32 19.50
N PHE A 203 -5.96 -6.71 18.47
CA PHE A 203 -6.27 -7.11 17.09
C PHE A 203 -5.69 -8.51 16.80
N ARG A 204 -6.54 -9.39 16.29
CA ARG A 204 -6.20 -10.76 15.88
C ARG A 204 -6.48 -10.94 14.40
N MET A 205 -5.48 -11.50 13.72
CA MET A 205 -5.55 -11.91 12.33
C MET A 205 -5.33 -13.42 12.30
N TRP A 206 -6.22 -14.16 11.62
CA TRP A 206 -6.19 -15.63 11.49
C TRP A 206 -6.43 -16.44 12.78
N GLU A 207 -6.36 -15.81 13.94
CA GLU A 207 -6.72 -16.44 15.22
C GLU A 207 -8.18 -16.10 15.56
N PRO A 208 -9.10 -17.07 15.53
CA PRO A 208 -10.51 -16.82 15.85
C PRO A 208 -10.70 -16.55 17.34
N GLU A 209 -11.61 -15.65 17.68
CA GLU A 209 -11.92 -15.31 19.07
C GLU A 209 -12.79 -16.36 19.76
N ASP A 210 -13.51 -17.17 18.99
CA ASP A 210 -14.46 -18.19 19.45
C ASP A 210 -14.06 -19.62 19.06
N GLY A 211 -12.90 -19.80 18.41
CA GLY A 211 -12.46 -21.11 17.90
C GLY A 211 -13.19 -21.56 16.64
N LEU A 212 -13.94 -20.69 15.97
CA LEU A 212 -14.74 -21.01 14.79
C LEU A 212 -14.23 -20.32 13.52
N ALA A 213 -14.61 -20.87 12.36
CA ALA A 213 -14.32 -20.31 11.05
C ALA A 213 -15.43 -20.65 10.04
N ASP A 214 -15.62 -19.76 9.08
CA ASP A 214 -16.35 -20.08 7.86
C ASP A 214 -15.38 -20.62 6.80
N TYR A 215 -15.85 -21.58 6.02
CA TYR A 215 -15.17 -22.03 4.80
C TYR A 215 -16.11 -21.84 3.62
N VAL A 216 -15.81 -20.84 2.80
CA VAL A 216 -16.68 -20.32 1.75
C VAL A 216 -16.03 -20.55 0.39
N PHE A 217 -16.83 -20.78 -0.63
CA PHE A 217 -16.36 -20.90 -2.00
C PHE A 217 -17.39 -20.34 -2.98
N HIS A 218 -16.91 -19.95 -4.15
CA HIS A 218 -17.71 -19.26 -5.18
C HIS A 218 -17.16 -19.54 -6.57
N GLY A 219 -17.92 -19.20 -7.61
CA GLY A 219 -17.50 -19.37 -8.99
C GLY A 219 -18.51 -20.13 -9.83
N ARG A 220 -18.17 -20.35 -11.11
CA ARG A 220 -19.09 -20.94 -12.10
C ARG A 220 -19.51 -22.36 -11.70
N ASP A 221 -18.57 -23.14 -11.21
CA ASP A 221 -18.78 -24.56 -10.92
C ASP A 221 -19.18 -24.80 -9.44
N ALA A 222 -19.24 -23.74 -8.63
CA ALA A 222 -19.54 -23.79 -7.20
C ALA A 222 -20.95 -24.32 -6.85
N PRO A 223 -22.05 -23.97 -7.55
CA PRO A 223 -23.38 -24.47 -7.21
C PRO A 223 -23.51 -25.99 -7.31
N ALA A 224 -22.92 -26.59 -8.36
CA ALA A 224 -22.93 -28.05 -8.55
C ALA A 224 -22.10 -28.74 -7.46
N LEU A 225 -20.91 -28.20 -7.18
CA LEU A 225 -20.02 -28.72 -6.15
C LEU A 225 -20.63 -28.61 -4.74
N ALA A 226 -21.35 -27.52 -4.46
CA ALA A 226 -22.06 -27.32 -3.20
C ALA A 226 -23.14 -28.39 -2.97
N LYS A 227 -23.92 -28.71 -4.01
CA LYS A 227 -24.93 -29.77 -3.94
C LYS A 227 -24.31 -31.15 -3.68
N GLU A 228 -23.19 -31.46 -4.32
CA GLU A 228 -22.47 -32.74 -4.17
C GLU A 228 -21.87 -32.90 -2.77
N LEU A 229 -21.24 -31.84 -2.25
CA LEU A 229 -20.53 -31.85 -0.96
C LEU A 229 -21.43 -31.54 0.24
N GLY A 230 -22.71 -31.25 0.01
CA GLY A 230 -23.66 -30.85 1.06
C GLY A 230 -23.28 -29.52 1.71
N ALA A 231 -22.76 -28.57 0.94
CA ALA A 231 -22.53 -27.19 1.39
C ALA A 231 -23.83 -26.37 1.31
N SER A 232 -23.95 -25.38 2.19
CA SER A 232 -25.10 -24.46 2.20
C SER A 232 -24.94 -23.37 1.14
N ASP A 233 -26.06 -22.91 0.59
CA ASP A 233 -26.12 -21.64 -0.13
C ASP A 233 -26.12 -20.50 0.89
N LEU A 234 -25.12 -19.63 0.81
CA LEU A 234 -24.91 -18.51 1.73
C LEU A 234 -25.45 -17.19 1.17
N GLY A 235 -26.03 -17.21 -0.03
CA GLY A 235 -26.50 -16.05 -0.78
C GLY A 235 -25.39 -15.36 -1.58
N GLY A 236 -25.78 -14.54 -2.58
CA GLY A 236 -24.84 -13.74 -3.36
C GLY A 236 -23.85 -14.53 -4.21
N GLY A 237 -24.17 -15.79 -4.55
CA GLY A 237 -23.27 -16.69 -5.28
C GLY A 237 -22.18 -17.33 -4.43
N LEU A 238 -22.30 -17.23 -3.09
CA LEU A 238 -21.41 -17.86 -2.12
C LEU A 238 -22.03 -19.17 -1.61
N PHE A 239 -21.20 -20.20 -1.50
CA PHE A 239 -21.55 -21.49 -0.93
C PHE A 239 -20.53 -21.86 0.17
N GLY A 240 -20.91 -22.70 1.11
CA GLY A 240 -19.95 -23.13 2.12
C GLY A 240 -20.55 -23.66 3.41
N TRP A 241 -19.72 -23.64 4.44
CA TRP A 241 -20.08 -24.02 5.80
C TRP A 241 -19.69 -22.88 6.72
N ARG A 242 -20.61 -22.49 7.59
CA ARG A 242 -20.39 -21.46 8.62
C ARG A 242 -20.12 -22.08 9.97
N ASP A 243 -19.48 -21.32 10.84
CA ASP A 243 -19.32 -21.66 12.26
C ASP A 243 -18.67 -23.04 12.48
N LEU A 244 -17.74 -23.44 11.61
CA LEU A 244 -17.01 -24.70 11.77
C LEU A 244 -15.98 -24.57 12.89
N PRO A 245 -15.85 -25.57 13.79
CA PRO A 245 -14.70 -25.66 14.67
C PRO A 245 -13.40 -25.62 13.86
N LEU A 246 -12.45 -24.78 14.27
CA LEU A 246 -11.24 -24.48 13.51
C LEU A 246 -10.47 -25.74 13.08
N GLU A 247 -10.33 -26.67 14.01
CA GLU A 247 -9.63 -27.94 13.85
C GLU A 247 -10.32 -28.88 12.85
N ARG A 248 -11.60 -28.65 12.57
CA ARG A 248 -12.43 -29.48 11.69
C ARG A 248 -12.62 -28.87 10.30
N VAL A 249 -12.15 -27.64 10.06
CA VAL A 249 -12.24 -27.01 8.73
C VAL A 249 -11.58 -27.87 7.66
N GLY A 250 -10.46 -28.52 7.98
CA GLY A 250 -9.75 -29.44 7.08
C GLY A 250 -10.61 -30.60 6.57
N GLU A 251 -11.59 -31.06 7.35
CA GLU A 251 -12.52 -32.12 6.94
C GLU A 251 -13.40 -31.70 5.75
N LYS A 252 -13.63 -30.40 5.58
CA LYS A 252 -14.38 -29.81 4.45
C LYS A 252 -13.45 -29.25 3.37
N ALA A 253 -12.36 -28.62 3.78
CA ALA A 253 -11.45 -27.92 2.89
C ALA A 253 -10.67 -28.86 1.98
N THR A 254 -10.10 -29.93 2.53
CA THR A 254 -9.24 -30.85 1.77
C THR A 254 -9.97 -31.52 0.61
N PRO A 255 -11.15 -32.17 0.81
CA PRO A 255 -11.87 -32.80 -0.30
C PRO A 255 -12.33 -31.81 -1.37
N LEU A 256 -12.71 -30.59 -0.98
CA LEU A 256 -13.08 -29.52 -1.92
C LEU A 256 -11.88 -29.15 -2.79
N GLN A 257 -10.73 -28.89 -2.16
CA GLN A 257 -9.52 -28.44 -2.86
C GLN A 257 -8.98 -29.50 -3.81
N GLU A 258 -8.90 -30.75 -3.37
CA GLU A 258 -8.51 -31.89 -4.22
C GLU A 258 -9.42 -32.01 -5.44
N ARG A 259 -10.73 -31.74 -5.27
CA ARG A 259 -11.67 -31.82 -6.38
C ARG A 259 -11.50 -30.67 -7.38
N ILE A 260 -11.32 -29.45 -6.88
CA ILE A 260 -11.05 -28.27 -7.71
C ILE A 260 -9.84 -28.53 -8.61
N GLU A 261 -8.76 -29.05 -8.04
CA GLU A 261 -7.52 -29.33 -8.76
C GLU A 261 -7.68 -30.48 -9.76
N LYS A 262 -8.24 -31.61 -9.32
CA LYS A 262 -8.40 -32.81 -10.15
C LYS A 262 -9.24 -32.55 -11.40
N ASP A 263 -10.33 -31.81 -11.25
CA ASP A 263 -11.30 -31.58 -12.32
C ASP A 263 -11.10 -30.20 -13.00
N SER A 264 -10.11 -29.42 -12.57
CA SER A 264 -9.85 -28.06 -13.07
C SER A 264 -11.08 -27.15 -13.00
N LEU A 265 -11.80 -27.19 -11.87
CA LEU A 265 -13.04 -26.45 -11.66
C LEU A 265 -12.76 -24.94 -11.51
N ALA A 266 -13.64 -24.11 -12.06
CA ALA A 266 -13.62 -22.67 -11.88
C ALA A 266 -14.28 -22.26 -10.55
N VAL A 267 -13.60 -22.57 -9.44
CA VAL A 267 -14.02 -22.28 -8.07
C VAL A 267 -12.91 -21.54 -7.31
N GLY A 268 -13.25 -20.42 -6.69
CA GLY A 268 -12.43 -19.74 -5.69
C GLY A 268 -12.85 -20.14 -4.28
N VAL A 269 -11.89 -20.20 -3.35
CA VAL A 269 -12.10 -20.58 -1.96
C VAL A 269 -11.62 -19.47 -1.03
N ASP A 270 -12.38 -19.23 0.04
CA ASP A 270 -12.10 -18.28 1.09
C ASP A 270 -12.23 -18.97 2.44
N TYR A 271 -11.12 -19.02 3.18
CA TYR A 271 -11.12 -19.39 4.58
C TYR A 271 -11.24 -18.14 5.45
N ARG A 272 -12.27 -18.08 6.31
CA ARG A 272 -12.63 -16.89 7.08
C ARG A 272 -12.74 -17.22 8.57
N PRO A 273 -11.62 -17.27 9.30
CA PRO A 273 -11.64 -17.47 10.74
C PRO A 273 -12.33 -16.28 11.42
N HIS A 274 -13.05 -16.52 12.51
CA HIS A 274 -13.79 -15.49 13.26
C HIS A 274 -12.86 -14.58 14.08
N CYS A 275 -11.93 -13.94 13.39
CA CYS A 275 -10.93 -13.01 13.92
C CYS A 275 -11.34 -11.56 13.64
N ASN A 276 -10.63 -10.59 14.21
CA ASN A 276 -10.95 -9.18 14.03
C ASN A 276 -10.81 -8.75 12.57
N LEU A 277 -9.80 -9.23 11.83
CA LEU A 277 -9.66 -8.90 10.41
C LEU A 277 -10.88 -9.32 9.58
N GLU A 278 -11.38 -10.54 9.76
CA GLU A 278 -12.53 -11.00 8.98
C GLU A 278 -13.83 -10.32 9.37
N LYS A 279 -14.01 -9.98 10.65
CA LYS A 279 -15.10 -9.13 11.11
C LYS A 279 -15.03 -7.74 10.45
N LEU A 280 -13.84 -7.15 10.37
CA LEU A 280 -13.62 -5.87 9.68
C LEU A 280 -13.95 -5.99 8.19
N ASN A 281 -13.38 -6.99 7.51
CA ASN A 281 -13.59 -7.24 6.07
C ASN A 281 -15.06 -7.51 5.73
N ALA A 282 -15.80 -8.22 6.59
CA ALA A 282 -17.23 -8.41 6.44
C ALA A 282 -17.99 -7.07 6.51
N GLY A 283 -17.63 -6.22 7.46
CA GLY A 283 -18.18 -4.86 7.56
C GLY A 283 -17.86 -4.00 6.34
N LEU A 284 -16.62 -4.04 5.84
CA LEU A 284 -16.20 -3.30 4.64
C LEU A 284 -17.03 -3.72 3.42
N ARG A 285 -17.18 -5.03 3.18
CA ARG A 285 -18.00 -5.57 2.08
C ARG A 285 -19.48 -5.18 2.16
N ALA A 286 -20.02 -5.04 3.36
CA ALA A 286 -21.40 -4.65 3.58
C ALA A 286 -21.63 -3.13 3.46
N SER A 287 -20.56 -2.34 3.46
CA SER A 287 -20.60 -0.87 3.47
C SER A 287 -20.46 -0.29 2.07
N ALA A 288 -21.40 0.56 1.67
CA ALA A 288 -21.31 1.30 0.40
C ALA A 288 -20.08 2.23 0.35
N GLU A 289 -19.60 2.67 1.52
CA GLU A 289 -18.43 3.55 1.61
C GLU A 289 -17.12 2.79 1.78
N ASP A 290 -17.15 1.45 1.79
CA ASP A 290 -15.97 0.62 2.01
C ASP A 290 -15.27 1.00 3.32
N ALA A 291 -16.07 1.12 4.39
CA ALA A 291 -15.63 1.50 5.74
C ALA A 291 -16.44 0.76 6.81
N ALA A 292 -15.76 0.37 7.89
CA ALA A 292 -16.34 -0.38 9.01
C ALA A 292 -15.63 -0.07 10.32
N SER A 293 -16.30 -0.32 11.44
CA SER A 293 -15.71 -0.18 12.78
C SER A 293 -15.72 -1.48 13.54
N LEU A 294 -14.75 -1.63 14.44
CA LEU A 294 -14.69 -2.67 15.45
C LEU A 294 -14.51 -2.04 16.83
N VAL A 295 -14.68 -2.83 17.87
CA VAL A 295 -14.29 -2.47 19.24
C VAL A 295 -13.16 -3.41 19.66
N LEU A 296 -12.01 -2.84 20.03
CA LEU A 296 -10.85 -3.56 20.54
C LEU A 296 -10.54 -3.00 21.93
N ASP A 297 -10.46 -3.87 22.94
CA ASP A 297 -10.23 -3.47 24.33
C ASP A 297 -11.12 -2.30 24.79
N GLY A 298 -12.41 -2.35 24.43
CA GLY A 298 -13.39 -1.32 24.76
C GLY A 298 -13.28 -0.01 23.96
N ALA A 299 -12.31 0.13 23.06
CA ALA A 299 -12.12 1.32 22.22
C ALA A 299 -12.53 1.05 20.76
N ARG A 300 -13.23 2.01 20.15
CA ARG A 300 -13.62 1.93 18.73
C ARG A 300 -12.42 2.16 17.81
N VAL A 301 -12.29 1.31 16.80
CA VAL A 301 -11.33 1.44 15.69
C VAL A 301 -12.07 1.47 14.35
N VAL A 302 -11.46 2.08 13.33
CA VAL A 302 -12.07 2.24 11.99
C VAL A 302 -11.16 1.67 10.93
N GLY A 303 -11.65 0.74 10.11
CA GLY A 303 -11.00 0.32 8.88
C GLY A 303 -11.74 0.84 7.66
N CYS A 304 -11.01 1.11 6.59
CA CYS A 304 -11.58 1.49 5.30
C CYS A 304 -10.65 1.15 4.13
N GLY A 305 -11.22 0.93 2.95
CA GLY A 305 -10.45 0.85 1.72
C GLY A 305 -9.87 2.22 1.32
N ASN A 306 -8.61 2.22 0.91
CA ASN A 306 -7.94 3.44 0.48
C ASN A 306 -8.35 3.86 -0.95
N ARG A 307 -8.96 2.96 -1.73
CA ARG A 307 -9.39 3.17 -3.12
C ARG A 307 -8.26 3.57 -4.09
N TRP A 308 -7.00 3.30 -3.74
CA TRP A 308 -5.81 3.43 -4.60
C TRP A 308 -5.03 2.13 -4.77
N GLY A 309 -5.27 1.13 -3.92
CA GLY A 309 -4.54 -0.13 -3.90
C GLY A 309 -3.29 -0.03 -3.05
N ASP A 310 -2.27 -0.79 -3.43
CA ASP A 310 -1.09 -1.00 -2.59
C ASP A 310 -0.02 0.11 -2.79
N GLY A 311 0.87 0.21 -1.80
CA GLY A 311 2.00 1.14 -1.80
C GLY A 311 2.17 1.88 -0.48
N VAL A 312 3.05 2.87 -0.48
CA VAL A 312 3.30 3.73 0.69
C VAL A 312 2.53 5.04 0.53
N PHE A 313 1.85 5.49 1.57
CA PHE A 313 1.02 6.70 1.56
C PHE A 313 1.44 7.67 2.66
N ALA A 314 1.87 8.87 2.25
CA ALA A 314 2.33 9.91 3.17
C ALA A 314 1.27 10.25 4.21
N VAL A 315 1.73 10.54 5.43
CA VAL A 315 0.85 10.93 6.54
C VAL A 315 1.34 12.24 7.11
N SER A 316 0.41 13.16 7.29
CA SER A 316 0.68 14.48 7.84
C SER A 316 -0.12 14.77 9.11
N ARG A 317 0.46 15.60 9.98
CA ARG A 317 -0.20 16.16 11.16
C ARG A 317 -0.31 17.67 10.99
N HIS A 318 -1.51 18.20 11.17
CA HIS A 318 -1.82 19.60 10.92
C HIS A 318 -2.12 20.33 12.23
N PHE A 319 -1.71 21.60 12.29
CA PHE A 319 -1.78 22.43 13.48
C PHE A 319 -2.51 23.75 13.22
N ASP A 320 -3.24 24.24 14.22
CA ASP A 320 -3.75 25.61 14.24
C ASP A 320 -2.67 26.63 14.63
N ALA A 321 -3.05 27.91 14.63
CA ALA A 321 -2.16 29.02 15.01
C ALA A 321 -1.68 28.97 16.48
N LYS A 322 -2.31 28.15 17.33
CA LYS A 322 -1.92 27.92 18.73
C LYS A 322 -1.03 26.69 18.90
N GLY A 323 -0.66 26.02 17.80
CA GLY A 323 0.14 24.80 17.83
C GLY A 323 -0.64 23.55 18.26
N ARG A 324 -1.98 23.59 18.29
CA ARG A 324 -2.81 22.42 18.63
C ARG A 324 -3.04 21.58 17.39
N VAL A 325 -2.98 20.26 17.53
CA VAL A 325 -3.31 19.33 16.43
C VAL A 325 -4.79 19.47 16.09
N VAL A 326 -5.10 19.73 14.81
CA VAL A 326 -6.47 19.85 14.31
C VAL A 326 -6.87 18.67 13.43
N ARG A 327 -5.88 17.95 12.88
CA ARG A 327 -6.09 16.86 11.93
C ARG A 327 -4.85 15.99 11.79
N VAL A 328 -5.06 14.69 11.59
CA VAL A 328 -4.07 13.78 10.99
C VAL A 328 -4.61 13.33 9.65
N ARG A 329 -3.80 13.29 8.60
CA ARG A 329 -4.25 12.99 7.24
C ARG A 329 -3.35 11.94 6.59
N VAL A 330 -3.96 10.99 5.90
CA VAL A 330 -3.31 10.12 4.93
C VAL A 330 -3.55 10.68 3.52
N GLU A 331 -2.48 11.05 2.82
CA GLU A 331 -2.55 11.55 1.44
C GLU A 331 -2.58 10.39 0.46
N LEU A 332 -3.62 10.33 -0.38
CA LEU A 332 -3.91 9.16 -1.22
C LEU A 332 -3.86 9.48 -2.72
N GLY A 333 -4.61 10.51 -3.13
CA GLY A 333 -4.79 10.89 -4.53
C GLY A 333 -3.84 11.98 -5.02
N THR A 334 -2.59 11.95 -4.59
CA THR A 334 -1.57 12.92 -5.01
C THR A 334 -1.37 12.90 -6.53
N GLU A 335 -0.88 14.01 -7.10
CA GLU A 335 -0.57 14.06 -8.54
C GLU A 335 0.46 13.00 -8.96
N GLU A 336 1.39 12.68 -8.07
CA GLU A 336 2.36 11.59 -8.29
C GLU A 336 1.65 10.24 -8.39
N ARG A 337 0.73 9.93 -7.47
CA ARG A 337 -0.04 8.68 -7.52
C ARG A 337 -0.91 8.60 -8.76
N GLN A 338 -1.57 9.70 -9.13
CA GLN A 338 -2.34 9.80 -10.37
C GLN A 338 -1.48 9.54 -11.60
N ARG A 339 -0.29 10.15 -11.66
CA ARG A 339 0.69 9.93 -12.75
C ARG A 339 1.15 8.47 -12.79
N LEU A 340 1.44 7.86 -11.64
CA LEU A 340 1.81 6.45 -11.55
C LEU A 340 0.73 5.55 -12.15
N LEU A 341 -0.54 5.74 -11.76
CA LEU A 341 -1.65 4.96 -12.29
C LEU A 341 -1.85 5.18 -13.80
N ARG A 342 -1.75 6.43 -14.28
CA ARG A 342 -1.79 6.73 -15.73
C ARG A 342 -0.69 5.98 -16.48
N ARG A 343 0.54 5.99 -15.97
CA ARG A 343 1.66 5.24 -16.56
C ARG A 343 1.41 3.74 -16.55
N MET A 344 0.95 3.18 -15.43
CA MET A 344 0.62 1.76 -15.34
C MET A 344 -0.44 1.36 -16.37
N GLN A 345 -1.51 2.14 -16.50
CA GLN A 345 -2.55 1.90 -17.50
C GLN A 345 -2.02 2.05 -18.92
N LEU A 346 -1.23 3.10 -19.19
CA LEU A 346 -0.66 3.37 -20.51
C LEU A 346 0.24 2.22 -20.97
N ARG A 347 1.04 1.64 -20.06
CA ARG A 347 1.91 0.48 -20.35
C ARG A 347 1.11 -0.75 -20.80
N GLN A 348 -0.13 -0.93 -20.36
CA GLN A 348 -0.97 -2.07 -20.78
C GLN A 348 -1.64 -1.85 -22.15
N ARG A 349 -1.58 -0.64 -22.71
CA ARG A 349 -2.19 -0.30 -24.00
C ARG A 349 -1.26 -0.67 -25.17
N GLY A 350 -1.86 -0.82 -26.34
CA GLY A 350 -1.16 -1.06 -27.61
C GLY A 350 -0.44 0.19 -28.12
N ALA A 351 0.72 0.00 -28.74
CA ALA A 351 1.45 0.98 -29.50
C ALA A 351 1.67 0.45 -30.92
N ILE A 352 1.68 1.36 -31.89
CA ILE A 352 1.97 1.03 -33.30
C ILE A 352 3.48 0.95 -33.46
N VAL A 353 3.95 -0.10 -34.11
CA VAL A 353 5.38 -0.33 -34.36
C VAL A 353 5.56 -0.81 -35.78
N THR A 354 6.63 -0.38 -36.43
CA THR A 354 7.02 -0.93 -37.73
C THR A 354 7.59 -2.34 -37.57
N ARG A 355 7.33 -3.21 -38.54
CA ARG A 355 7.90 -4.58 -38.53
C ARG A 355 9.43 -4.58 -38.57
N ALA A 356 10.07 -3.54 -39.11
CA ALA A 356 11.53 -3.40 -39.08
C ALA A 356 12.10 -3.50 -37.64
N ILE A 357 11.41 -2.95 -36.65
CA ILE A 357 11.83 -3.03 -35.25
C ILE A 357 11.63 -4.43 -34.65
N LEU A 358 10.55 -5.11 -35.03
CA LEU A 358 10.18 -6.40 -34.42
C LEU A 358 10.82 -7.60 -35.11
N ASP A 359 10.74 -7.64 -36.43
CA ASP A 359 11.11 -8.77 -37.28
C ASP A 359 12.58 -8.66 -37.69
N ASP A 360 13.05 -7.47 -38.07
CA ASP A 360 14.42 -7.24 -38.56
C ASP A 360 15.41 -6.82 -37.46
N GLY A 361 14.90 -6.51 -36.26
CA GLY A 361 15.71 -6.16 -35.08
C GLY A 361 16.28 -4.74 -35.07
N GLU A 362 15.78 -3.85 -35.94
CA GLU A 362 16.22 -2.46 -35.98
C GLU A 362 15.89 -1.71 -34.67
N PRO A 363 16.76 -0.77 -34.23
CA PRO A 363 16.50 0.00 -33.02
C PRO A 363 15.37 1.00 -33.23
N ILE A 364 14.63 1.30 -32.16
CA ILE A 364 13.67 2.40 -32.15
C ILE A 364 14.46 3.71 -32.23
N ARG A 365 14.23 4.49 -33.29
CA ARG A 365 14.88 5.80 -33.48
C ARG A 365 13.90 6.97 -33.43
N PHE A 366 12.63 6.74 -33.76
CA PHE A 366 11.61 7.77 -33.73
C PHE A 366 10.42 7.31 -32.91
N ALA A 367 9.88 8.22 -32.11
CA ALA A 367 8.69 8.01 -31.31
C ALA A 367 7.73 9.19 -31.49
N GLU A 368 6.48 8.90 -31.85
CA GLU A 368 5.44 9.90 -32.05
C GLU A 368 4.25 9.61 -31.15
N ARG A 369 3.75 10.64 -30.46
CA ARG A 369 2.52 10.56 -29.67
C ARG A 369 1.35 11.10 -30.47
N MET A 370 0.60 10.21 -31.11
CA MET A 370 -0.64 10.52 -31.80
C MET A 370 -1.84 10.52 -30.86
N LYS A 371 -2.98 11.02 -31.36
CA LYS A 371 -4.27 10.89 -30.67
C LYS A 371 -4.66 9.40 -30.64
N PRO A 372 -4.93 8.81 -29.46
CA PRO A 372 -5.41 7.44 -29.38
C PRO A 372 -6.69 7.22 -30.19
N SER A 373 -6.72 6.15 -30.97
CA SER A 373 -7.88 5.75 -31.79
C SER A 373 -9.01 5.14 -30.96
N ASN A 374 -8.69 4.51 -29.83
CA ASN A 374 -9.63 3.89 -28.88
C ASN A 374 -9.00 3.74 -27.47
N ALA A 375 -9.73 3.18 -26.51
CA ALA A 375 -9.28 3.04 -25.12
C ALA A 375 -8.08 2.09 -24.91
N GLN A 376 -7.87 1.14 -25.83
CA GLN A 376 -6.74 0.21 -25.81
C GLN A 376 -5.53 0.72 -26.57
N ASP A 377 -5.66 1.86 -27.25
CA ASP A 377 -4.57 2.53 -27.95
C ASP A 377 -3.85 3.49 -27.00
N SER A 378 -2.53 3.38 -26.93
CA SER A 378 -1.69 4.28 -26.14
C SER A 378 -1.51 5.65 -26.81
N GLY A 379 -1.72 5.70 -28.13
CA GLY A 379 -1.37 6.82 -28.99
C GLY A 379 0.12 6.83 -29.38
N TRP A 380 0.94 5.90 -28.90
CA TRP A 380 2.35 5.85 -29.30
C TRP A 380 2.55 5.10 -30.63
N ALA A 381 3.37 5.67 -31.50
CA ALA A 381 3.91 5.04 -32.70
C ALA A 381 5.44 5.07 -32.68
N PHE A 382 6.08 3.99 -33.10
CA PHE A 382 7.52 3.83 -33.11
C PHE A 382 8.03 3.34 -34.47
N SER A 383 9.12 3.92 -34.95
CA SER A 383 9.79 3.53 -36.19
C SER A 383 11.32 3.57 -36.05
N SER A 384 12.00 2.87 -36.96
CA SER A 384 13.46 2.78 -36.96
C SER A 384 14.13 3.85 -37.83
N GLY A 385 13.40 4.46 -38.76
CA GLY A 385 13.90 5.44 -39.72
C GLY A 385 14.42 4.84 -41.02
N VAL A 386 14.44 3.51 -41.15
CA VAL A 386 14.79 2.83 -42.42
C VAL A 386 13.57 2.68 -43.34
N GLU A 387 12.37 2.94 -42.81
CA GLU A 387 11.11 2.80 -43.52
C GLU A 387 10.88 3.97 -44.49
N ASP A 388 10.80 3.67 -45.79
CA ASP A 388 10.45 4.67 -46.79
C ASP A 388 8.94 4.96 -46.86
N ALA A 389 8.56 5.97 -47.66
CA ALA A 389 7.16 6.34 -47.82
C ALA A 389 6.28 5.23 -48.43
N ALA A 390 6.85 4.31 -49.21
CA ALA A 390 6.12 3.18 -49.78
C ALA A 390 5.90 2.08 -48.73
N TYR A 391 6.85 1.87 -47.83
CA TYR A 391 6.77 0.98 -46.68
C TYR A 391 5.66 1.42 -45.74
N MET A 392 5.66 2.70 -45.34
CA MET A 392 4.70 3.25 -44.37
C MET A 392 3.24 3.24 -44.87
N LYS A 393 3.02 3.17 -46.19
CA LYS A 393 1.67 3.05 -46.78
C LYS A 393 1.07 1.65 -46.68
N LYS A 394 1.87 0.62 -46.42
CA LYS A 394 1.39 -0.77 -46.33
C LYS A 394 1.01 -1.09 -44.89
N ALA A 395 -0.29 -1.17 -44.59
CA ALA A 395 -0.76 -1.50 -43.24
C ALA A 395 -0.20 -2.84 -42.70
N SER A 396 0.10 -3.80 -43.58
CA SER A 396 0.74 -5.07 -43.20
C SER A 396 2.13 -4.91 -42.55
N ASN A 397 2.79 -3.77 -42.79
CA ASN A 397 4.11 -3.44 -42.24
C ASN A 397 4.03 -2.81 -40.84
N LEU A 398 2.82 -2.52 -40.35
CA LEU A 398 2.57 -1.97 -39.03
C LEU A 398 1.93 -3.04 -38.16
N VAL A 399 2.30 -3.06 -36.88
CA VAL A 399 1.79 -4.02 -35.92
C VAL A 399 1.55 -3.33 -34.59
N VAL A 400 0.50 -3.77 -33.89
CA VAL A 400 0.18 -3.30 -32.55
C VAL A 400 0.78 -4.26 -31.55
N VAL A 401 1.63 -3.75 -30.66
CA VAL A 401 2.19 -4.49 -29.53
C VAL A 401 1.92 -3.75 -28.24
N SER A 402 1.92 -4.45 -27.10
CA SER A 402 1.79 -3.76 -25.82
C SER A 402 2.99 -2.82 -25.60
N LEU A 403 2.75 -1.62 -25.10
CA LEU A 403 3.81 -0.68 -24.76
C LEU A 403 4.74 -1.26 -23.68
N ARG A 404 4.20 -2.08 -22.76
CA ARG A 404 4.98 -2.86 -21.80
C ARG A 404 6.02 -3.75 -22.46
N SER A 405 5.67 -4.44 -23.54
CA SER A 405 6.61 -5.30 -24.29
C SER A 405 7.76 -4.49 -24.87
N LEU A 406 7.49 -3.28 -25.37
CA LEU A 406 8.53 -2.38 -25.91
C LEU A 406 9.45 -1.84 -24.82
N LEU A 407 8.90 -1.44 -23.67
CA LEU A 407 9.70 -0.99 -22.51
C LEU A 407 10.62 -2.08 -21.96
N GLY A 408 10.22 -3.36 -22.10
CA GLY A 408 11.08 -4.49 -21.78
C GLY A 408 12.32 -4.60 -22.69
N ARG A 409 12.25 -4.06 -23.92
CA ARG A 409 13.35 -4.05 -24.91
C ARG A 409 14.12 -2.73 -24.94
N CYS A 410 13.46 -1.60 -24.67
CA CYS A 410 14.02 -0.25 -24.71
C CYS A 410 13.49 0.54 -23.50
N LYS A 411 14.27 0.55 -22.42
CA LYS A 411 13.90 1.18 -21.13
C LYS A 411 13.87 2.71 -21.22
N GLU A 412 14.63 3.27 -22.14
CA GLU A 412 14.78 4.71 -22.40
C GLU A 412 13.45 5.37 -22.80
N LEU A 413 12.52 4.59 -23.37
CA LEU A 413 11.16 5.04 -23.67
C LEU A 413 10.38 5.49 -22.42
N ASP A 414 10.75 5.03 -21.23
CA ASP A 414 10.04 5.41 -20.00
C ASP A 414 10.09 6.92 -19.73
N ALA A 415 11.16 7.57 -20.16
CA ALA A 415 11.37 9.01 -19.99
C ALA A 415 10.35 9.86 -20.75
N ILE A 416 9.80 9.36 -21.85
CA ILE A 416 8.92 10.13 -22.74
C ILE A 416 7.43 9.78 -22.59
N LEU A 417 7.05 8.78 -21.80
CA LEU A 417 5.66 8.26 -21.76
C LEU A 417 4.59 9.29 -21.40
N ASP A 418 4.95 10.28 -20.58
CA ASP A 418 4.04 11.35 -20.14
C ASP A 418 3.92 12.49 -21.17
N ALA A 419 4.64 12.42 -22.29
CA ALA A 419 4.58 13.45 -23.32
C ALA A 419 3.16 13.61 -23.90
N PRO A 420 2.73 14.86 -24.17
CA PRO A 420 1.40 15.13 -24.67
C PRO A 420 1.19 14.59 -26.09
N VAL A 421 -0.07 14.46 -26.49
CA VAL A 421 -0.42 14.21 -27.89
C VAL A 421 0.15 15.34 -28.77
N GLY A 422 0.75 14.94 -29.90
CA GLY A 422 1.51 15.79 -30.82
C GLY A 422 3.02 15.77 -30.58
N ALA A 423 3.50 15.16 -29.49
CA ALA A 423 4.94 15.10 -29.23
C ALA A 423 5.66 14.14 -30.19
N VAL A 424 6.82 14.57 -30.70
CA VAL A 424 7.70 13.78 -31.56
C VAL A 424 9.08 13.74 -30.93
N PHE A 425 9.74 12.59 -30.96
CA PHE A 425 11.07 12.39 -30.41
C PHE A 425 11.94 11.63 -31.40
N ARG A 426 13.22 11.96 -31.41
CA ARG A 426 14.27 11.16 -32.04
C ARG A 426 15.25 10.64 -30.99
N ARG A 427 15.82 9.47 -31.25
CA ARG A 427 16.87 8.89 -30.41
C ARG A 427 18.20 9.61 -30.63
N GLU A 428 18.83 10.02 -29.55
CA GLU A 428 20.16 10.60 -29.52
C GLU A 428 20.96 9.95 -28.36
N GLY A 429 22.00 9.21 -28.70
CA GLY A 429 22.71 8.34 -27.75
C GLY A 429 21.78 7.32 -27.09
N ASP A 430 21.80 7.30 -25.75
CA ASP A 430 20.97 6.44 -24.89
C ASP A 430 19.68 7.14 -24.43
N GLY A 431 19.20 8.13 -25.19
CA GLY A 431 18.01 8.90 -24.83
C GLY A 431 17.15 9.29 -26.02
N PHE A 432 15.97 9.83 -25.71
CA PHE A 432 15.06 10.43 -26.68
C PHE A 432 15.00 11.93 -26.42
N ILE A 433 15.21 12.73 -27.46
CA ILE A 433 15.07 14.18 -27.38
C ILE A 433 13.92 14.65 -28.29
N PRO A 434 13.23 15.75 -27.95
CA PRO A 434 12.18 16.30 -28.79
C PRO A 434 12.69 16.58 -30.21
N ASP A 435 11.94 16.12 -31.20
CA ASP A 435 12.19 16.46 -32.61
C ASP A 435 11.30 17.67 -32.94
N VAL A 436 11.94 18.82 -33.16
CA VAL A 436 11.30 20.16 -33.27
C VAL A 436 10.75 20.40 -34.67
#